data_AF-A0A6A6A7L1-F1
#
_entry.id   AF-A0A6A6A7L1-F1
#
_cell.length_a   1.000
_cell.length_b   1.000
_cell.length_c   1.000
_cell.angle_alpha   90.00
_cell.angle_beta   90.00
_cell.angle_gamma   90.00
#
_symmetry.space_group_name_H-M   'P 1'
#
loop_
_entity.id
_entity.type
_entity.pdbx_description
1 polymer ?
#
loop_
_entity_poly.entity_id
_entity_poly.type
_entity_poly.pdbx_seq_one_letter_code
_entity_poly.pdbx_strand_id
1 'polypeptide(L)'
;MRLSAIAVAFSAATLASAQLTYNLTQALQPGNFAKYHCLDNDKLMALMPPVTAQCLAECQLAANKGDGCAENDFACHCVNYYAYSSLIEPCAFALPANPETNPPCDQNALFAARPIIQDLCNFFNATLYADYRRCPQELSRKMTYEIVANEEVDCGDE
;
A
#
# COMPACT_ATOMS: atom_id res chain seq x y z
N MET A 1 -1.58 -8.01 -49.98
CA MET A 1 -0.48 -7.51 -49.11
C MET A 1 -1.04 -7.29 -47.71
N ARG A 2 -0.44 -8.01 -46.75
CA ARG A 2 -0.30 -7.71 -45.31
C ARG A 2 -1.60 -7.50 -44.51
N LEU A 3 -2.15 -8.64 -44.10
CA LEU A 3 -2.77 -8.78 -42.78
C LEU A 3 -1.70 -8.48 -41.73
N SER A 4 -1.83 -7.38 -41.02
CA SER A 4 -1.07 -7.10 -39.80
C SER A 4 -2.06 -6.96 -38.65
N ALA A 5 -2.63 -8.09 -38.25
CA ALA A 5 -3.26 -8.22 -36.94
C ALA A 5 -2.14 -8.24 -35.90
N ILE A 6 -1.74 -7.06 -35.43
CA ILE A 6 -0.97 -6.95 -34.19
C ILE A 6 -2.00 -7.06 -33.07
N ALA A 7 -2.32 -8.29 -32.68
CA ALA A 7 -2.94 -8.56 -31.40
C ALA A 7 -1.90 -8.27 -30.33
N VAL A 8 -1.83 -7.01 -29.88
CA VAL A 8 -1.13 -6.67 -28.64
C VAL A 8 -1.99 -7.24 -27.52
N ALA A 9 -1.67 -8.46 -27.10
CA ALA A 9 -2.09 -8.96 -25.81
C ALA A 9 -1.43 -8.07 -24.75
N PHE A 10 -2.12 -7.01 -24.34
CA PHE A 10 -1.87 -6.42 -23.03
C PHE A 10 -2.31 -7.48 -22.04
N SER A 11 -1.35 -8.30 -21.60
CA SER A 11 -1.50 -9.10 -20.40
C SER A 11 -1.98 -8.12 -19.33
N ALA A 12 -3.25 -8.30 -18.96
CA ALA A 12 -3.87 -7.59 -17.86
C ALA A 12 -2.87 -7.55 -16.72
N ALA A 13 -2.66 -6.35 -16.18
CA ALA A 13 -1.93 -6.17 -14.94
C ALA A 13 -2.33 -7.31 -14.02
N THR A 14 -1.34 -8.06 -13.51
CA THR A 14 -1.59 -8.86 -12.34
C THR A 14 -2.10 -7.87 -11.30
N LEU A 15 -3.42 -7.85 -11.12
CA LEU A 15 -4.04 -7.39 -9.90
C LEU A 15 -3.25 -8.14 -8.84
N ALA A 16 -2.37 -7.43 -8.13
CA ALA A 16 -1.83 -7.93 -6.90
C ALA A 16 -3.08 -8.06 -6.02
N SER A 17 -3.70 -9.24 -6.02
CA SER A 17 -4.65 -9.60 -5.00
C SER A 17 -3.87 -9.44 -3.71
N ALA A 18 -4.23 -8.42 -2.93
CA ALA A 18 -3.95 -8.41 -1.51
C ALA A 18 -4.85 -9.47 -0.85
N GLN A 19 -4.72 -10.71 -1.29
CA GLN A 19 -4.91 -11.89 -0.47
C GLN A 19 -3.57 -12.01 0.24
N LEU A 20 -3.52 -12.07 1.57
CA LEU A 20 -2.34 -12.10 2.46
C LEU A 20 -1.17 -12.97 1.92
N THR A 21 -0.51 -12.51 0.86
CA THR A 21 0.63 -13.16 0.23
C THR A 21 1.83 -12.45 0.80
N TYR A 22 2.17 -12.80 2.03
CA TYR A 22 3.29 -12.19 2.72
C TYR A 22 4.59 -12.89 2.28
N ASN A 23 5.42 -12.18 1.53
CA ASN A 23 6.76 -12.65 1.22
C ASN A 23 7.66 -12.48 2.46
N LEU A 24 7.69 -13.50 3.33
CA LEU A 24 8.52 -13.49 4.56
C LEU A 24 9.99 -13.17 4.25
N THR A 25 10.54 -13.71 3.16
CA THR A 25 11.91 -13.46 2.75
C THR A 25 12.14 -11.97 2.45
N GLN A 26 11.17 -11.30 1.81
CA GLN A 26 11.24 -9.87 1.53
C GLN A 26 11.01 -9.04 2.80
N ALA A 27 10.05 -9.41 3.64
CA ALA A 27 9.80 -8.75 4.92
C ALA A 27 11.04 -8.73 5.81
N LEU A 28 11.74 -9.87 5.90
CA LEU A 28 12.90 -10.06 6.76
C LEU A 28 14.25 -9.63 6.13
N GLN A 29 14.23 -8.90 5.01
CA GLN A 29 15.47 -8.37 4.44
C GLN A 29 16.20 -7.46 5.46
N PRO A 30 17.54 -7.51 5.52
CA PRO A 30 18.32 -6.66 6.41
C PRO A 30 17.97 -5.18 6.24
N GLY A 31 17.67 -4.51 7.35
CA GLY A 31 17.33 -3.08 7.36
C GLY A 31 15.82 -2.77 7.34
N ASN A 32 14.95 -3.70 6.92
CA ASN A 32 13.51 -3.45 6.88
C ASN A 32 12.92 -3.16 8.26
N PHE A 33 13.34 -3.90 9.29
CA PHE A 33 12.92 -3.60 10.66
C PHE A 33 13.28 -2.15 11.04
N ALA A 34 14.53 -1.71 10.82
CA ALA A 34 14.93 -0.35 11.13
C ALA A 34 14.17 0.71 10.29
N LYS A 35 13.79 0.35 9.06
CA LYS A 35 13.08 1.23 8.13
C LYS A 35 11.59 1.40 8.49
N TYR A 36 10.92 0.33 8.93
CA TYR A 36 9.47 0.30 9.09
C TYR A 36 8.99 0.16 10.55
N HIS A 37 9.85 -0.19 11.49
CA HIS A 37 9.48 -0.25 12.90
C HIS A 37 9.04 1.13 13.42
N CYS A 38 7.86 1.18 14.03
CA CYS A 38 7.22 2.41 14.50
C CYS A 38 7.12 3.51 13.42
N LEU A 39 6.81 3.11 12.18
CA LEU A 39 6.53 4.04 11.09
C LEU A 39 5.29 4.89 11.37
N ASP A 40 5.33 6.16 10.99
CA ASP A 40 4.22 7.10 10.98
C ASP A 40 4.16 7.77 9.60
N ASN A 41 3.13 8.59 9.36
CA ASN A 41 2.95 9.28 8.09
C ASN A 41 4.14 10.15 7.70
N ASP A 42 4.72 10.89 8.63
CA ASP A 42 5.86 11.77 8.37
C ASP A 42 7.09 10.96 7.92
N LYS A 43 7.38 9.85 8.59
CA LYS A 43 8.46 8.94 8.21
C LYS A 43 8.20 8.28 6.86
N LEU A 44 6.97 7.84 6.60
CA LEU A 44 6.64 7.23 5.30
C LEU A 44 6.83 8.24 4.16
N MET A 45 6.40 9.49 4.33
CA MET A 45 6.65 10.55 3.35
C MET A 45 8.15 10.82 3.18
N ALA A 46 8.94 10.78 4.25
CA ALA A 46 10.39 10.95 4.17
C ALA A 46 11.12 9.80 3.46
N LEU A 47 10.51 8.62 3.33
CA LEU A 47 11.06 7.49 2.55
C LEU A 47 10.86 7.66 1.03
N MET A 48 9.95 8.54 0.61
CA MET A 48 9.62 8.77 -0.78
C MET A 48 10.49 9.87 -1.39
N PRO A 49 10.70 9.87 -2.72
CA PRO A 49 11.25 11.05 -3.40
C PRO A 49 10.42 12.31 -3.09
N PRO A 50 11.02 13.51 -2.98
CA PRO A 50 10.29 14.71 -2.56
C PRO A 50 9.05 15.03 -3.41
N VAL A 51 9.13 14.83 -4.73
CA VAL A 51 8.01 15.04 -5.65
C VAL A 51 6.88 14.05 -5.38
N THR A 52 7.23 12.78 -5.12
CA THR A 52 6.27 11.73 -4.77
C THR A 52 5.61 12.01 -3.42
N ALA A 53 6.39 12.40 -2.41
CA ALA A 53 5.86 12.75 -1.09
C ALA A 53 4.91 13.94 -1.18
N GLN A 54 5.30 15.00 -1.91
CA GLN A 54 4.50 16.20 -2.07
C GLN A 54 3.14 15.91 -2.73
N CYS A 55 3.11 15.02 -3.72
CA CYS A 55 1.87 14.75 -4.46
C CYS A 55 0.97 13.73 -3.74
N LEU A 56 1.53 12.78 -2.97
CA LEU A 56 0.75 11.73 -2.30
C LEU A 56 0.34 12.08 -0.87
N ALA A 57 0.99 13.04 -0.20
CA ALA A 57 0.80 13.30 1.23
C ALA A 57 -0.67 13.53 1.61
N GLU A 58 -1.38 14.40 0.89
CA GLU A 58 -2.78 14.69 1.19
C GLU A 58 -3.70 13.49 0.88
N CYS A 59 -3.45 12.79 -0.22
CA CYS A 59 -4.20 11.60 -0.60
C CYS A 59 -4.05 10.49 0.44
N GLN A 60 -2.82 10.23 0.89
CA GLN A 60 -2.54 9.27 1.92
C GLN A 60 -3.19 9.68 3.24
N LEU A 61 -3.03 10.93 3.68
CA LEU A 61 -3.62 11.40 4.94
C LEU A 61 -5.14 11.27 4.94
N ALA A 62 -5.79 11.57 3.80
CA ALA A 62 -7.24 11.41 3.65
C ALA A 62 -7.64 9.92 3.67
N ALA A 63 -6.91 9.05 2.97
CA ALA A 63 -7.18 7.62 2.95
C ALA A 63 -6.99 6.97 4.33
N ASN A 64 -5.89 7.27 5.03
CA ASN A 64 -5.62 6.77 6.39
C ASN A 64 -6.71 7.15 7.39
N LYS A 65 -7.42 8.26 7.18
CA LYS A 65 -8.54 8.69 8.04
C LYS A 65 -9.87 8.07 7.65
N GLY A 66 -9.98 7.56 6.42
CA GLY A 66 -11.24 7.14 5.81
C GLY A 66 -11.48 5.63 5.81
N ASP A 67 -10.43 4.81 5.96
CA ASP A 67 -10.54 3.35 5.82
C ASP A 67 -10.98 2.64 7.12
N GLY A 68 -11.08 3.37 8.23
CA GLY A 68 -11.49 2.85 9.55
C GLY A 68 -10.35 2.33 10.41
N CYS A 69 -9.11 2.36 9.91
CA CYS A 69 -7.91 2.08 10.69
C CYS A 69 -7.45 3.34 11.46
N ALA A 70 -6.64 3.15 12.50
CA ALA A 70 -5.97 4.26 13.18
C ALA A 70 -4.92 4.85 12.22
N GLU A 71 -4.78 6.18 12.21
CA GLU A 71 -4.09 6.92 11.14
C GLU A 71 -2.64 6.47 10.85
N ASN A 72 -1.91 5.93 11.83
CA ASN A 72 -0.53 5.44 11.68
C ASN A 72 -0.42 3.90 11.80
N ASP A 73 -1.54 3.19 11.75
CA ASP A 73 -1.59 1.73 11.78
C ASP A 73 -1.46 1.15 10.37
N PHE A 74 -0.24 1.17 9.85
CA PHE A 74 0.09 0.60 8.55
C PHE A 74 -0.12 -0.91 8.47
N ALA A 75 -0.12 -1.65 9.59
CA ALA A 75 -0.55 -3.04 9.55
C ALA A 75 -2.03 -3.17 9.21
N CYS A 76 -2.89 -2.36 9.83
CA CYS A 76 -4.31 -2.29 9.48
C CYS A 76 -4.52 -1.81 8.05
N HIS A 77 -3.90 -0.69 7.64
CA HIS A 77 -4.05 -0.15 6.28
C HIS A 77 -3.64 -1.17 5.20
N CYS A 78 -2.58 -1.94 5.43
CA CYS A 78 -2.09 -2.94 4.47
C CYS A 78 -2.97 -4.19 4.39
N VAL A 79 -3.58 -4.66 5.48
CA VAL A 79 -4.57 -5.76 5.41
C VAL A 79 -5.93 -5.26 4.90
N ASN A 80 -6.30 -4.02 5.19
CA ASN A 80 -7.52 -3.37 4.72
C ASN A 80 -7.37 -2.79 3.30
N TYR A 81 -6.56 -3.46 2.46
CA TYR A 81 -6.14 -2.97 1.16
C TYR A 81 -7.30 -2.53 0.28
N TYR A 82 -8.40 -3.29 0.25
CA TYR A 82 -9.54 -2.95 -0.61
C TYR A 82 -10.23 -1.65 -0.19
N ALA A 83 -10.43 -1.42 1.11
CA ALA A 83 -10.99 -0.17 1.59
C ALA A 83 -10.01 0.98 1.37
N TYR A 84 -8.74 0.78 1.73
CA TYR A 84 -7.69 1.78 1.58
C TYR A 84 -7.48 2.19 0.11
N SER A 85 -7.35 1.22 -0.80
CA SER A 85 -7.16 1.47 -2.24
C SER A 85 -8.33 2.25 -2.85
N SER A 86 -9.56 1.92 -2.46
CA SER A 86 -10.76 2.65 -2.92
C SER A 86 -10.77 4.14 -2.55
N LEU A 87 -9.99 4.54 -1.55
CA LEU A 87 -9.88 5.92 -1.08
C LEU A 87 -8.67 6.64 -1.68
N ILE A 88 -7.49 6.00 -1.68
CA ILE A 88 -6.26 6.63 -2.16
C ILE A 88 -6.20 6.69 -3.68
N GLU A 89 -6.68 5.66 -4.39
CA GLU A 89 -6.54 5.56 -5.84
C GLU A 89 -7.26 6.68 -6.59
N PRO A 90 -8.52 7.04 -6.26
CA PRO A 90 -9.17 8.19 -6.89
C PRO A 90 -8.39 9.48 -6.66
N CYS A 91 -7.80 9.69 -5.48
CA CYS A 91 -7.01 10.90 -5.22
C CYS A 91 -5.69 10.89 -6.00
N ALA A 92 -4.94 9.79 -5.94
CA ALA A 92 -3.62 9.65 -6.57
C ALA A 92 -3.70 9.61 -8.10
N PHE A 93 -4.79 9.06 -8.67
CA PHE A 93 -4.97 8.90 -10.12
C PHE A 93 -5.91 9.93 -10.76
N ALA A 94 -6.72 10.72 -10.02
CA ALA A 94 -7.53 11.79 -10.60
C ALA A 94 -6.74 13.05 -10.97
N LEU A 95 -5.45 13.09 -10.66
CA LEU A 95 -4.56 14.22 -10.92
C LEU A 95 -4.43 14.66 -12.39
N PRO A 96 -4.61 13.80 -13.42
CA PRO A 96 -4.69 14.26 -14.82
C PRO A 96 -5.93 15.11 -15.13
N ALA A 97 -6.98 15.05 -14.30
CA ALA A 97 -8.26 15.72 -14.53
C ALA A 97 -8.42 17.04 -13.75
N ASN A 98 -7.54 17.36 -12.80
CA ASN A 98 -7.63 18.57 -11.98
C ASN A 98 -6.24 19.17 -11.65
N PRO A 99 -5.54 19.73 -12.66
CA PRO A 99 -4.14 20.15 -12.55
C PRO A 99 -3.90 21.42 -11.70
N GLU A 100 -4.95 22.13 -11.28
CA GLU A 100 -4.84 23.42 -10.59
C GLU A 100 -4.77 23.31 -9.05
N THR A 101 -5.13 22.16 -8.47
CA THR A 101 -5.28 22.01 -7.00
C THR A 101 -4.28 21.06 -6.34
N ASN A 102 -3.49 20.30 -7.09
CA ASN A 102 -2.39 19.47 -6.56
C ASN A 102 -1.32 19.29 -7.65
N PRO A 103 -0.01 19.42 -7.36
CA PRO A 103 1.00 19.06 -8.35
C PRO A 103 0.77 17.60 -8.72
N PRO A 104 0.51 17.27 -10.00
CA PRO A 104 0.10 15.92 -10.34
C PRO A 104 1.19 14.94 -9.93
N CYS A 105 0.81 13.86 -9.23
CA CYS A 105 1.62 12.66 -9.22
C CYS A 105 1.66 12.22 -10.67
N ASP A 106 2.75 12.53 -11.35
CA ASP A 106 2.99 11.96 -12.65
C ASP A 106 3.16 10.45 -12.49
N GLN A 107 3.10 9.75 -13.61
CA GLN A 107 3.23 8.30 -13.58
C GLN A 107 4.55 7.85 -12.93
N ASN A 108 5.61 8.67 -13.00
CA ASN A 108 6.90 8.39 -12.39
C ASN A 108 6.83 8.44 -10.86
N ALA A 109 6.12 9.41 -10.29
CA ALA A 109 5.91 9.51 -8.86
C ALA A 109 5.21 8.26 -8.31
N LEU A 110 4.19 7.78 -9.03
CA LEU A 110 3.45 6.57 -8.68
C LEU A 110 4.31 5.30 -8.83
N PHE A 111 5.11 5.21 -9.90
CA PHE A 111 6.09 4.14 -10.07
C PHE A 111 7.15 4.13 -8.95
N ALA A 112 7.58 5.30 -8.48
CA ALA A 112 8.52 5.42 -7.38
C ALA A 112 7.92 5.06 -6.01
N ALA A 113 6.63 5.35 -5.78
CA ALA A 113 5.94 4.99 -4.55
C ALA A 113 5.72 3.47 -4.44
N ARG A 114 5.37 2.81 -5.55
CA ARG A 114 4.97 1.39 -5.59
C ARG A 114 5.92 0.44 -4.85
N PRO A 115 7.25 0.41 -5.11
CA PRO A 115 8.14 -0.51 -4.41
C PRO A 115 8.22 -0.22 -2.90
N ILE A 116 8.14 1.05 -2.47
CA ILE A 116 8.16 1.42 -1.04
C ILE A 116 6.91 0.88 -0.35
N ILE A 117 5.73 1.10 -0.93
CA ILE A 117 4.45 0.62 -0.37
C ILE A 117 4.38 -0.90 -0.39
N GLN A 118 4.88 -1.55 -1.46
CA GLN A 118 4.94 -3.01 -1.54
C GLN A 118 5.83 -3.60 -0.43
N ASP A 119 7.02 -3.05 -0.22
CA ASP A 119 7.94 -3.51 0.83
C ASP A 119 7.35 -3.26 2.23
N LEU A 120 6.73 -2.10 2.42
CA LEU A 120 6.02 -1.72 3.65
C LEU A 120 4.93 -2.74 3.99
N CYS A 121 4.03 -3.02 3.05
CA CYS A 121 2.93 -3.96 3.29
C CYS A 121 3.40 -5.40 3.38
N ASN A 122 4.47 -5.79 2.68
CA ASN A 122 5.09 -7.10 2.91
C ASN A 122 5.62 -7.23 4.34
N PHE A 123 6.31 -6.20 4.83
CA PHE A 123 6.81 -6.17 6.21
C PHE A 123 5.66 -6.26 7.23
N PHE A 124 4.64 -5.42 7.09
CA PHE A 124 3.54 -5.39 8.06
C PHE A 124 2.55 -6.56 7.93
N ASN A 125 2.32 -7.12 6.75
CA ASN A 125 1.51 -8.33 6.61
C ASN A 125 2.22 -9.56 7.20
N ALA A 126 3.56 -9.63 7.08
CA ALA A 126 4.35 -10.71 7.67
C ALA A 126 4.42 -10.64 9.21
N THR A 127 4.46 -9.43 9.76
CA THR A 127 4.76 -9.20 11.18
C THR A 127 3.53 -8.82 12.00
N LEU A 128 2.50 -8.29 11.34
CA LEU A 128 1.32 -7.68 11.94
C LEU A 128 1.73 -6.74 13.08
N TYR A 129 1.25 -6.99 14.29
CA TYR A 129 1.59 -6.20 15.48
C TYR A 129 2.80 -6.70 16.27
N ALA A 130 3.47 -7.78 15.86
CA ALA A 130 4.67 -8.27 16.54
C ALA A 130 5.79 -7.22 16.51
N ASP A 131 5.87 -6.47 15.41
CA ASP A 131 6.86 -5.42 15.18
C ASP A 131 6.35 -4.02 15.53
N TYR A 132 5.14 -3.90 16.09
CA TYR A 132 4.65 -2.67 16.74
C TYR A 132 4.99 -2.62 18.25
N ARG A 133 5.70 -3.62 18.79
CA ARG A 133 6.06 -3.63 20.21
C ARG A 133 6.90 -2.41 20.57
N ARG A 134 6.43 -1.65 21.58
CA ARG A 134 7.05 -0.40 22.07
C ARG A 134 6.95 0.79 21.12
N CYS A 135 6.08 0.71 20.12
CA CYS A 135 5.73 1.82 19.26
C CYS A 135 4.59 2.65 19.88
N PRO A 136 4.60 4.00 19.74
CA PRO A 136 3.57 4.89 20.30
C PRO A 136 2.25 4.90 19.52
N GLN A 137 2.20 4.30 18.33
CA GLN A 137 1.04 4.30 17.45
C GLN A 137 -0.17 3.62 18.09
N GLU A 138 -1.34 4.24 17.92
CA GLU A 138 -2.62 3.58 18.16
C GLU A 138 -2.81 2.45 17.13
N LEU A 139 -3.41 1.33 17.56
CA LEU A 139 -3.55 0.12 16.74
C LEU A 139 -5.01 -0.31 16.65
N SER A 140 -5.50 -0.52 15.43
CA SER A 140 -6.84 -1.02 15.08
C SER A 140 -6.95 -2.54 15.17
N ARG A 141 -6.50 -3.11 16.31
CA ARG A 141 -6.32 -4.56 16.46
C ARG A 141 -7.53 -5.40 16.08
N LYS A 142 -8.71 -4.98 16.54
CA LYS A 142 -9.95 -5.70 16.30
C LYS A 142 -10.22 -5.81 14.79
N MET A 143 -10.22 -4.68 14.08
CA MET A 143 -10.46 -4.64 12.64
C MET A 143 -9.41 -5.45 11.88
N THR A 144 -8.12 -5.25 12.17
CA THR A 144 -7.02 -5.97 11.52
C THR A 144 -7.17 -7.49 11.66
N TYR A 145 -7.43 -7.99 12.88
CA TYR A 145 -7.59 -9.42 13.08
C TYR A 145 -8.90 -9.97 12.55
N GLU A 146 -9.98 -9.18 12.51
CA GLU A 146 -11.24 -9.56 11.84
C GLU A 146 -11.04 -9.70 10.33
N ILE A 147 -10.31 -8.79 9.68
CA ILE A 147 -9.98 -8.89 8.25
C ILE A 147 -9.14 -10.15 8.01
N VAL A 148 -8.05 -10.33 8.76
CA VAL A 148 -7.15 -11.49 8.63
C VAL A 148 -7.90 -12.81 8.87
N ALA A 149 -8.83 -12.87 9.83
CA ALA A 149 -9.59 -14.09 10.13
C ALA A 149 -10.65 -14.41 9.05
N ASN A 150 -11.13 -13.41 8.32
CA ASN A 150 -12.13 -13.55 7.27
C ASN A 150 -11.52 -13.73 5.88
N GLU A 151 -10.21 -13.55 5.72
CA GLU A 151 -9.52 -13.97 4.51
C GLU A 151 -9.51 -15.50 4.45
N GLU A 152 -10.36 -16.07 3.59
CA GLU A 152 -10.34 -17.50 3.28
C GLU A 152 -8.94 -17.87 2.78
N VAL A 153 -8.23 -18.68 3.55
CA VAL A 153 -7.07 -19.40 3.03
C VAL A 153 -7.64 -20.49 2.12
N ASP A 154 -7.64 -20.23 0.81
CA ASP A 154 -7.86 -21.27 -0.19
C ASP A 154 -6.65 -22.23 -0.12
N CYS A 155 -6.71 -23.15 0.83
CA CYS A 155 -5.82 -24.30 0.91
C CYS A 155 -6.25 -25.26 -0.20
N GLY A 156 -5.92 -24.93 -1.45
CA GLY A 156 -6.38 -25.64 -2.64
C GLY A 156 -6.52 -27.15 -2.41
N ASP A 157 -7.75 -27.62 -2.33
CA ASP A 157 -8.09 -29.02 -2.37
C ASP A 157 -7.97 -29.49 -3.83
N GLU A 158 -6.75 -29.81 -4.27
CA GLU A 158 -6.50 -30.65 -5.46
C GLU A 158 -5.84 -31.97 -5.07
#